data_AF-A0A3B1DB28-F1
#
_entry.id   AF-A0A3B1DB28-F1
#
_cell.length_a   1.000
_cell.length_b   1.000
_cell.length_c   1.000
_cell.angle_alpha   90.00
_cell.angle_beta   90.00
_cell.angle_gamma   90.00
#
_symmetry.space_group_name_H-M   'P 1'
#
loop_
_entity.id
_entity.type
_entity.pdbx_description
1 polymer ?
#
loop_
_entity_poly.entity_id
_entity_poly.type
_entity_poly.pdbx_seq_one_letter_code
_entity_poly.pdbx_strand_id
1 'polypeptide(L)'
;VKPDISGEPAPGKYISRIVIKPGKVEVEGPESMLKKISFVRTEPIDVSGLDESSISKVNIISDIPAARLMTGNVDVHIIIKEGTEK
;
A
#
# COMPACT_ATOMS: atom_id res chain seq x y z
N VAL A 1 -7.68 -0.16 1.95
CA VAL A 1 -6.40 -0.80 1.58
C VAL A 1 -5.33 -0.27 2.51
N LYS A 2 -4.51 -1.13 3.11
CA LYS A 2 -3.38 -0.71 3.94
C LYS A 2 -2.08 -0.99 3.16
N PRO A 3 -1.27 0.04 2.85
CA PRO A 3 0.01 -0.18 2.22
C PRO A 3 0.97 -0.72 3.27
N ASP A 4 1.77 -1.70 2.88
CA ASP A 4 2.85 -2.22 3.70
C ASP A 4 4.14 -1.55 3.21
N ILE A 5 4.77 -0.72 4.04
CA ILE A 5 5.98 0.03 3.68
C ILE A 5 7.13 -0.52 4.48
N SER A 6 8.22 -0.85 3.79
CA SER A 6 9.44 -1.38 4.37
C SER A 6 10.62 -0.51 3.99
N GLY A 7 11.57 -0.35 4.91
CA GLY A 7 12.73 0.50 4.73
C GLY A 7 12.49 1.97 5.08
N GLU A 8 13.54 2.77 4.91
CA GLU A 8 13.55 4.19 5.26
C GLU A 8 13.97 5.03 4.04
N PRO A 9 13.33 6.18 3.79
CA PRO A 9 13.72 7.08 2.71
C PRO A 9 15.17 7.57 2.89
N ALA A 10 15.72 8.21 1.86
CA ALA A 10 17.07 8.73 1.89
C ALA A 10 17.35 9.60 3.14
N PRO A 11 18.57 9.56 3.70
CA PRO A 11 18.89 10.30 4.93
C PRO A 11 18.60 11.80 4.77
N GLY A 12 17.94 12.38 5.78
CA GLY A 12 17.47 13.77 5.74
C GLY A 12 16.12 13.97 5.04
N LYS A 13 15.44 12.89 4.67
CA LYS A 13 14.08 12.91 4.12
C LYS A 13 13.14 12.00 4.91
N TYR A 14 11.84 12.23 4.75
CA TYR A 14 10.78 11.47 5.40
C TYR A 14 9.57 11.32 4.49
N ILE A 15 8.76 10.30 4.76
CA ILE A 15 7.50 10.08 4.06
C ILE A 15 6.48 11.07 4.61
N SER A 16 6.24 12.15 3.88
CA SER A 16 5.25 13.14 4.29
C SER A 16 3.82 12.63 4.15
N ARG A 17 3.53 11.84 3.10
CA ARG A 17 2.18 11.33 2.86
C ARG A 17 2.19 10.16 1.89
N ILE A 18 1.27 9.21 2.10
CA ILE A 18 1.04 8.09 1.19
C ILE A 18 -0.37 8.20 0.64
N VAL A 19 -0.54 8.17 -0.67
CA VAL A 19 -1.84 8.25 -1.36
C VAL A 19 -2.01 7.01 -2.23
N ILE A 20 -3.10 6.27 -2.01
CA ILE A 20 -3.37 5.01 -2.70
C ILE A 20 -4.51 5.23 -3.68
N LYS A 21 -4.32 4.85 -4.95
CA LYS A 21 -5.33 4.95 -6.00
C LYS A 21 -5.37 3.67 -6.84
N PRO A 22 -6.53 3.02 -6.98
CA PRO A 22 -7.78 3.29 -6.26
C PRO A 22 -7.69 2.90 -4.77
N GLY A 23 -8.25 3.73 -3.88
CA GLY A 23 -8.30 3.44 -2.44
C GLY A 23 -9.39 2.42 -2.05
N LYS A 24 -10.26 2.07 -2.99
CA LYS A 24 -11.30 1.04 -2.88
C LYS A 24 -11.03 -0.02 -3.93
N VAL A 25 -11.20 -1.27 -3.53
CA VAL A 25 -10.89 -2.43 -4.37
C VAL A 25 -12.06 -3.40 -4.24
N GLU A 26 -12.38 -4.06 -5.35
CA GLU A 26 -13.46 -5.03 -5.38
C GLU A 26 -12.90 -6.43 -5.10
N VAL A 27 -13.59 -7.15 -4.22
CA VAL A 27 -13.22 -8.50 -3.80
C VAL A 27 -14.47 -9.35 -3.81
N GLU A 28 -14.38 -10.52 -4.41
CA GLU A 28 -15.47 -11.49 -4.47
C GLU A 28 -15.09 -12.74 -3.68
N GLY A 29 -16.01 -13.25 -2.88
CA GLY A 29 -15.74 -14.43 -2.07
C GLY A 29 -16.87 -14.77 -1.11
N PRO A 30 -16.68 -15.80 -0.27
CA PRO A 30 -17.68 -16.22 0.70
C PRO A 30 -17.98 -15.11 1.71
N GLU A 31 -19.26 -14.79 1.93
CA GLU A 31 -19.69 -13.74 2.85
C GLU A 31 -19.10 -13.91 4.26
N SER A 32 -19.06 -15.15 4.76
CA SER A 32 -18.47 -15.48 6.07
C SER A 32 -16.99 -15.13 6.19
N MET A 33 -16.26 -15.15 5.08
CA MET A 33 -14.86 -14.73 5.03
C MET A 33 -14.78 -13.20 4.88
N LEU A 34 -15.56 -12.63 3.95
CA LEU A 34 -15.62 -11.19 3.73
C LEU A 34 -15.95 -10.40 5.01
N LYS A 35 -16.87 -10.92 5.83
CA LYS A 35 -17.22 -10.34 7.14
C LYS A 35 -16.08 -10.34 8.16
N LYS A 36 -15.12 -11.26 8.06
CA LYS A 36 -13.96 -11.33 8.95
C LYS A 36 -12.84 -10.37 8.53
N ILE A 37 -12.93 -9.81 7.33
CA ILE A 37 -11.88 -8.98 6.74
C ILE A 37 -12.23 -7.53 7.00
N SER A 38 -11.35 -6.84 7.70
CA SER A 38 -11.47 -5.38 7.90
C SER A 38 -10.67 -4.59 6.86
N PHE A 39 -9.60 -5.16 6.33
CA PHE A 39 -8.72 -4.50 5.36
C PHE A 39 -7.91 -5.51 4.56
N VAL A 40 -7.51 -5.11 3.35
CA VAL A 40 -6.52 -5.82 2.53
C VAL A 40 -5.17 -5.13 2.62
N ARG A 41 -4.10 -5.91 2.49
CA ARG A 41 -2.72 -5.41 2.45
C ARG A 41 -2.19 -5.40 1.03
N THR A 42 -1.29 -4.49 0.71
CA THR A 42 -0.53 -4.55 -0.55
C THR A 42 0.74 -5.36 -0.36
N GLU A 43 1.43 -5.66 -1.45
CA GLU A 43 2.82 -6.06 -1.39
C GLU A 43 3.66 -5.03 -0.61
N PRO A 44 4.70 -5.49 0.11
CA PRO A 44 5.63 -4.60 0.79
C PRO A 44 6.33 -3.71 -0.22
N ILE A 45 6.21 -2.40 -0.01
CA ILE A 45 6.84 -1.38 -0.82
C ILE A 45 8.14 -1.01 -0.15
N ASP A 46 9.26 -1.34 -0.79
CA ASP A 46 10.56 -0.86 -0.36
C ASP A 46 10.70 0.62 -0.73
N VAL A 47 10.93 1.45 0.28
CA VAL A 47 11.18 2.89 0.13
C VAL A 47 12.62 3.26 0.45
N SER A 48 13.49 2.26 0.56
CA SER A 48 14.87 2.41 0.97
C SER A 48 15.62 3.32 0.00
N GLY A 49 16.09 4.47 0.50
CA GLY A 49 16.87 5.41 -0.31
C GLY A 49 16.06 6.24 -1.31
N LEU A 50 14.72 6.23 -1.23
CA LEU A 50 13.92 7.16 -2.02
C LEU A 50 14.20 8.59 -1.59
N ASP A 51 14.57 9.42 -2.56
CA ASP A 51 14.86 10.83 -2.31
C ASP A 51 13.75 11.76 -2.82
N GLU A 52 12.98 11.35 -3.82
CA GLU A 52 11.88 12.14 -4.39
C GLU A 52 10.53 11.41 -4.32
N SER A 53 9.45 12.15 -4.53
CA SER A 53 8.11 11.55 -4.55
C SER A 53 7.98 10.58 -5.72
N SER A 54 7.64 9.34 -5.43
CA SER A 54 7.55 8.28 -6.43
C SER A 54 6.19 7.60 -6.42
N ILE A 55 5.81 7.05 -7.57
CA ILE A 55 4.58 6.31 -7.75
C ILE A 55 4.96 4.84 -7.97
N SER A 56 4.67 4.01 -6.98
CA SER A 56 4.91 2.58 -7.04
C SER A 56 3.61 1.84 -7.30
N LYS A 57 3.55 1.11 -8.41
CA LYS A 57 2.46 0.19 -8.69
C LYS A 57 2.74 -1.12 -7.99
N VAL A 58 1.87 -1.47 -7.04
CA VAL A 58 1.99 -2.71 -6.26
C VAL A 58 0.75 -3.57 -6.40
N ASN A 59 0.95 -4.88 -6.33
CA ASN A 59 -0.18 -5.80 -6.31
C ASN A 59 -0.79 -5.83 -4.91
N ILE A 60 -2.07 -6.16 -4.86
CA ILE A 60 -2.77 -6.36 -3.59
C ILE A 60 -2.56 -7.82 -3.19
N ILE A 61 -2.06 -8.03 -1.98
CA ILE A 61 -2.00 -9.38 -1.40
C ILE A 61 -3.34 -9.61 -0.67
N SER A 62 -4.10 -10.56 -1.20
CA SER A 62 -5.27 -11.08 -0.50
C SER A 62 -4.81 -12.09 0.54
N ASP A 63 -4.80 -11.69 1.81
CA ASP A 63 -4.66 -12.62 2.94
C ASP A 63 -5.97 -13.38 3.21
N ILE A 64 -6.86 -13.44 2.21
CA ILE A 64 -8.23 -13.91 2.35
C ILE A 64 -8.33 -15.28 1.67
N PRO A 65 -8.42 -16.36 2.44
CA PRO A 65 -8.66 -17.69 1.89
C PRO A 65 -9.97 -17.69 1.09
N ALA A 66 -9.91 -18.19 -0.14
CA ALA A 66 -11.05 -18.34 -1.03
C ALA A 66 -11.75 -17.04 -1.49
N ALA A 67 -11.15 -15.85 -1.30
CA ALA A 67 -11.61 -14.64 -1.96
C ALA A 67 -10.71 -14.27 -3.13
N ARG A 68 -11.34 -13.84 -4.22
CA ARG A 68 -10.71 -13.39 -5.45
C ARG A 68 -10.74 -11.86 -5.50
N LEU A 69 -9.57 -11.26 -5.67
CA LEU A 69 -9.45 -9.85 -5.96
C LEU A 69 -9.86 -9.59 -7.41
N MET A 70 -10.82 -8.69 -7.62
CA MET A 70 -11.18 -8.18 -8.94
C MET A 70 -10.20 -7.08 -9.36
N THR A 71 -9.68 -6.33 -8.39
CA THR A 71 -8.61 -5.35 -8.60
C THR A 71 -7.25 -6.00 -8.31
N GLY A 72 -6.39 -6.15 -9.32
CA GLY A 72 -5.08 -6.79 -9.15
C GLY A 72 -4.01 -5.88 -8.52
N ASN A 73 -4.04 -4.59 -8.84
CA ASN A 73 -2.97 -3.65 -8.53
C ASN A 73 -3.50 -2.26 -8.18
N VAL A 74 -2.74 -1.56 -7.34
CA VAL A 74 -2.98 -0.17 -6.94
C VAL A 74 -1.72 0.66 -7.12
N ASP A 75 -1.91 1.93 -7.46
CA ASP A 75 -0.85 2.92 -7.51
C ASP A 75 -0.70 3.58 -6.15
N VAL A 76 0.48 3.46 -5.56
CA VAL A 76 0.84 4.05 -4.27
C VAL A 76 1.78 5.22 -4.53
N HIS A 77 1.26 6.42 -4.33
CA HIS A 77 1.99 7.66 -4.45
C HIS A 77 2.61 8.00 -3.10
N ILE A 78 3.93 7.97 -3.05
CA ILE A 78 4.72 8.19 -1.85
C ILE A 78 5.28 9.61 -1.97
N ILE A 79 4.79 10.50 -1.12
CA ILE A 79 5.19 11.91 -1.11
C ILE A 79 6.30 12.05 -0.08
N ILE A 80 7.52 12.26 -0.57
CA ILE A 80 8.71 12.48 0.26
C ILE A 80 8.95 13.97 0.42
N LYS A 81 9.36 14.36 1.63
CA LYS A 81 9.80 15.73 1.92
C LYS A 81 11.14 15.71 2.61
N GLU A 82 11.87 16.80 2.42
CA GLU A 82 13.11 17.08 3.14
C GLU A 82 12.81 17.46 4.59
N GLY A 83 13.52 16.82 5.51
CA GLY A 83 13.35 17.00 6.95
C GLY A 83 13.54 15.70 7.72
N THR A 84 13.60 15.82 9.05
CA THR A 84 13.49 14.70 9.97
C THR A 84 12.03 14.58 10.36
N GLU A 85 11.47 13.37 10.37
CA GLU A 85 10.13 13.14 10.93
C GLU A 85 10.11 13.70 12.36
N LYS A 86 9.15 14.58 12.64
CA LYS A 86 9.15 15.46 13.82
C LYS A 86 8.12 15.01 14.83
#